data_AF-A0A956P9E7-F1
#
_entry.id   AF-A0A956P9E7-F1
#
_cell.length_a   1.000
_cell.length_b   1.000
_cell.length_c   1.000
_cell.angle_alpha   90.00
_cell.angle_beta   90.00
_cell.angle_gamma   90.00
#
_symmetry.space_group_name_H-M   'P 1'
#
loop_
_entity.id
_entity.type
_entity.pdbx_description
1 polymer ?
#
loop_
_entity_poly.entity_id
_entity_poly.type
_entity_poly.pdbx_seq_one_letter_code
_entity_poly.pdbx_strand_id
1 'polypeptide(L)' 'MSLTPSTMLELGTPAPDFALMDTVSGKRMTLKDFDAKKALVVMFICNHCPYVKH' A
#
# COMPACT_ATOMS: atom_id res chain seq x y z
N MET A 1 -4.26 -12.57 15.16
CA MET A 1 -4.99 -12.70 13.88
C MET A 1 -5.89 -11.49 13.71
N SER A 2 -5.76 -10.72 12.63
CA SER A 2 -6.81 -9.79 12.21
C SER A 2 -7.74 -10.52 11.24
N LEU A 3 -8.82 -11.11 11.76
CA LEU A 3 -9.97 -11.61 10.98
C LEU A 3 -10.85 -10.46 10.47
N THR A 4 -10.30 -9.25 10.38
CA THR A 4 -11.03 -8.04 10.01
C THR A 4 -11.04 -7.93 8.49
N PRO A 5 -12.22 -8.00 7.83
CA PRO A 5 -12.31 -7.82 6.39
C PRO A 5 -11.94 -6.38 5.99
N SER A 6 -11.60 -6.18 4.71
CA SER A 6 -11.38 -4.86 4.14
C SER A 6 -12.61 -3.97 4.33
N THR A 7 -12.38 -2.69 4.62
CA THR A 7 -13.46 -1.69 4.71
C THR A 7 -14.05 -1.31 3.35
N MET A 8 -13.44 -1.78 2.25
CA MET A 8 -13.88 -1.56 0.87
C MET A 8 -14.12 -0.08 0.57
N LEU A 9 -13.05 0.71 0.53
CA LEU A 9 -13.08 2.12 0.15
C LEU A 9 -13.86 2.31 -1.16
N GLU A 10 -14.70 3.35 -1.22
CA GLU A 10 -15.53 3.63 -2.38
C GLU A 10 -14.67 3.81 -3.64
N LEU A 11 -15.13 3.24 -4.76
CA LEU A 11 -14.45 3.38 -6.04
C LEU A 11 -14.48 4.85 -6.50
N GLY A 12 -13.37 5.31 -7.07
CA GLY A 12 -13.18 6.71 -7.45
C GLY A 12 -12.64 7.59 -6.32
N THR A 13 -12.52 7.06 -5.09
CA THR A 13 -11.83 7.78 -4.01
C THR A 13 -10.38 8.08 -4.42
N PRO A 14 -9.93 9.35 -4.36
CA PRO A 14 -8.54 9.69 -4.64
C PRO A 14 -7.60 8.96 -3.68
N ALA A 15 -6.48 8.47 -4.20
CA ALA A 15 -5.46 7.87 -3.35
C ALA A 15 -4.93 8.91 -2.34
N PRO A 16 -4.92 8.61 -1.04
CA PRO A 16 -4.33 9.50 -0.05
C PRO A 16 -2.83 9.69 -0.29
N ASP A 17 -2.35 10.91 -0.10
CA ASP A 17 -0.91 11.20 -0.16
C ASP A 17 -0.15 10.39 0.90
N PHE A 18 1.06 9.94 0.54
CA PHE A 18 1.98 9.31 1.46
C PHE A 18 3.42 9.77 1.19
N ALA A 19 4.27 9.63 2.22
CA ALA A 19 5.70 9.85 2.13
C ALA A 19 6.40 8.88 3.10
N LEU A 20 6.67 7.65 2.65
CA LEU A 20 7.15 6.55 3.48
C LEU A 20 8.57 6.13 3.09
N MET A 21 9.31 5.52 4.02
CA MET A 21 10.63 4.97 3.73
C MET A 21 10.49 3.58 3.13
N ASP A 22 11.10 3.34 1.96
CA ASP A 22 11.29 1.99 1.44
C ASP A 22 12.49 1.34 2.14
N THR A 23 12.25 0.19 2.78
CA THR A 23 13.27 -0.54 3.54
C THR A 23 14.27 -1.28 2.66
N VAL A 24 13.99 -1.46 1.35
CA VAL A 24 14.91 -2.12 0.43
C VAL A 24 15.94 -1.14 -0.13
N SER A 25 15.48 -0.03 -0.71
CA SER A 25 16.36 0.99 -1.31
C SER A 25 16.85 2.04 -0.32
N GLY A 26 16.23 2.16 0.86
CA GLY A 26 16.51 3.21 1.84
C GLY A 26 16.09 4.61 1.38
N LYS A 27 15.25 4.71 0.33
CA LYS A 27 14.76 5.98 -0.21
C LYS A 27 13.37 6.28 0.32
N ARG A 28 13.07 7.56 0.48
CA ARG A 28 11.70 8.03 0.70
C ARG A 28 10.92 7.93 -0.61
N MET A 29 9.75 7.30 -0.55
CA MET A 29 8.80 7.17 -1.65
C MET A 29 7.53 7.94 -1.32
N THR A 30 6.95 8.56 -2.34
CA THR A 30 5.74 9.37 -2.28
C THR A 30 4.75 8.92 -3.35
N LEU A 31 3.47 9.31 -3.21
CA LEU A 31 2.47 9.02 -4.24
C LEU A 31 2.87 9.59 -5.61
N LYS A 32 3.45 10.81 -5.62
CA LYS A 32 3.88 11.54 -6.82
C LYS A 32 4.98 10.85 -7.62
N ASP A 33 5.79 10.00 -6.97
CA ASP A 33 6.84 9.23 -7.67
C ASP A 33 6.26 8.25 -8.71
N PHE A 34 4.94 8.03 -8.68
CA PHE A 34 4.22 7.12 -9.57
C PHE A 34 3.30 7.81 -10.57
N ASP A 35 3.26 9.14 -10.66
CA ASP A 35 2.32 9.89 -11.53
C ASP A 35 2.42 9.51 -13.02
N ALA A 36 3.60 9.12 -13.48
CA ALA A 36 3.83 8.69 -14.87
C ALA A 36 3.41 7.23 -15.14
N LYS A 37 2.90 6.49 -14.14
CA LYS A 37 2.51 5.08 -14.28
C LYS A 37 1.03 4.97 -14.64
N LYS A 38 0.70 3.97 -15.47
CA LYS A 38 -0.68 3.68 -15.87
C LYS A 38 -1.57 3.28 -14.68
N ALA A 39 -0.99 2.63 -13.67
CA ALA A 39 -1.66 2.23 -12.45
C ALA A 39 -0.64 2.03 -11.32
N LEU A 40 -1.10 2.18 -10.08
CA LEU A 40 -0.37 1.86 -8.87
C LEU A 40 -1.20 0.87 -8.04
N VAL A 41 -0.58 -0.23 -7.60
CA VAL A 41 -1.20 -1.21 -6.69
C VAL A 41 -0.58 -1.01 -5.32
N VAL A 42 -1.40 -0.69 -4.33
CA VAL A 42 -0.98 -0.52 -2.92
C VAL A 42 -1.50 -1.70 -2.11
N MET A 43 -0.61 -2.33 -1.33
CA MET A 43 -0.93 -3.47 -0.50
C MET A 43 -0.52 -3.20 0.94
N PHE A 44 -1.43 -3.42 1.88
CA PHE A 44 -1.12 -3.38 3.32
C PHE A 44 -0.88 -4.82 3.79
N ILE A 45 0.37 -5.15 4.10
CA ILE A 45 0.80 -6.50 4.50
C ILE A 45 1.73 -6.43 5.72
N CYS A 46 1.95 -7.57 6.38
CA CYS A 46 2.98 -7.70 7.40
C CYS A 46 3.59 -9.10 7.40
N ASN A 47 4.78 -9.22 8.00
CA ASN A 47 5.65 -10.39 7.88
C ASN A 47 5.14 -11.65 8.61
N HIS A 48 4.28 -11.48 9.63
CA HIS A 48 3.87 -12.57 10.51
C HIS A 48 2.35 -12.79 10.53
N CYS A 49 1.66 -12.42 9.44
CA CYS A 49 0.22 -12.65 9.31
C CYS A 49 -0.06 -13.94 8.53
N PRO A 50 -0.87 -14.88 9.08
CA PRO A 50 -1.20 -16.13 8.40
C PRO A 50 -2.02 -15.94 7.11
N TYR A 51 -2.59 -14.75 6.89
CA TYR A 51 -3.39 -14.44 5.69
C TYR A 51 -2.59 -13.90 4.51
N VAL A 52 -1.33 -13.47 4.69
CA VAL A 52 -0.54 -12.84 3.62
C VAL A 52 0.17 -13.90 2.77
N LYS A 53 0.83 -14.88 3.41
CA LYS A 53 1.26 -16.18 2.89
C LYS A 53 2.26 -16.82 3.87
N HIS A 54 2.37 -18.15 3.80
CA HIS A 54 3.56 -18.93 4.17
C HIS A 54 4.45 -19.11 2.93
#